data_AF-A0A7X4F955-F1
#
_entry.id   AF-A0A7X4F955-F1
#
_cell.length_a   1.000
_cell.length_b   1.000
_cell.length_c   1.000
_cell.angle_alpha   90.00
_cell.angle_beta   90.00
_cell.angle_gamma   90.00
#
_symmetry.space_group_name_H-M   'P 1'
#
loop_
_entity.id
_entity.type
_entity.pdbx_description
1 polymer ?
#
loop_
_entity_poly.entity_id
_entity_poly.type
_entity_poly.pdbx_seq_one_letter_code
_entity_poly.pdbx_strand_id
1 'polypeptide(L)'
;MKKIKDMSCAELCVLLQRLVSESILASRERLLVLLSEHSSPKNRERLETEFREFFCGYESLALWLEEYEEDPLDGLDMHTSVAKKLKRHREYILTNRKTTLEERMVRRMGGYLKSDPMPEKKIAELPEAEYRKLLHALVNQELFIVHAKVTLLLKENLPYQKLSEAFREFFVAYELLELALEDYHYDPDEGLELRPEVAERLEQSVAEIEAGTAEVIPLEEVARV
;
A
#
# COMPACT_ATOMS: atom_id res chain seq x y z
N MET A 1 0.40 -7.74 -17.43
CA MET A 1 0.52 -6.36 -17.96
C MET A 1 1.77 -6.18 -18.80
N LYS A 2 1.84 -5.14 -19.66
CA LYS A 2 3.09 -4.77 -20.35
C LYS A 2 4.08 -4.17 -19.35
N LYS A 3 5.36 -4.50 -19.47
CA LYS A 3 6.44 -3.81 -18.72
C LYS A 3 6.67 -2.42 -19.31
N ILE A 4 7.27 -1.53 -18.53
CA ILE A 4 7.30 -0.10 -18.89
C ILE A 4 8.15 0.14 -20.14
N LYS A 5 9.24 -0.60 -20.29
CA LYS A 5 10.08 -0.58 -21.49
C LYS A 5 9.33 -0.91 -22.78
N ASP A 6 8.20 -1.63 -22.68
CA ASP A 6 7.37 -2.03 -23.81
C ASP A 6 6.16 -1.10 -24.03
N MET A 7 6.02 -0.06 -23.20
CA MET A 7 4.94 0.92 -23.31
C MET A 7 5.29 2.05 -24.27
N SER A 8 4.30 2.51 -25.01
CA SER A 8 4.33 3.80 -25.67
C SER A 8 4.27 4.96 -24.66
N CYS A 9 4.62 6.16 -25.10
CA CYS A 9 4.50 7.37 -24.28
C CYS A 9 3.06 7.61 -23.79
N ALA A 10 2.06 7.35 -24.63
CA ALA A 10 0.66 7.51 -24.26
C ALA A 10 0.22 6.50 -23.19
N GLU A 11 0.61 5.23 -23.33
CA GLU A 11 0.34 4.20 -22.31
C GLU A 11 1.00 4.56 -20.97
N LEU A 12 2.23 5.05 -20.98
CA LEU A 12 2.94 5.45 -19.77
C LEU A 12 2.32 6.71 -19.12
N CYS A 13 1.84 7.68 -19.91
CA CYS A 13 1.08 8.81 -19.38
C CYS A 13 -0.19 8.36 -18.65
N VAL A 14 -0.97 7.45 -19.24
CA VAL A 14 -2.20 6.89 -18.62
C VAL A 14 -1.86 6.17 -17.33
N LEU A 15 -0.78 5.39 -17.32
CA LEU A 15 -0.29 4.70 -16.14
C LEU A 15 0.07 5.68 -15.02
N LEU A 16 0.86 6.71 -15.32
CA LEU A 16 1.24 7.74 -14.35
C LEU A 16 0.03 8.56 -13.85
N GLN A 17 -0.97 8.81 -14.70
CA GLN A 17 -2.22 9.48 -14.30
C GLN A 17 -2.98 8.68 -13.23
N ARG A 18 -3.00 7.35 -13.36
CA ARG A 18 -3.58 6.48 -12.34
C ARG A 18 -2.83 6.59 -11.02
N LEU A 19 -1.50 6.50 -11.06
CA LEU A 19 -0.64 6.65 -9.88
C LEU A 19 -0.87 7.94 -9.11
N VAL A 20 -1.11 9.05 -9.80
CA VAL A 20 -1.30 10.32 -9.12
C VAL A 20 -2.71 10.52 -8.55
N SER A 21 -3.65 9.64 -8.89
CA SER A 21 -5.06 9.73 -8.48
C SER A 21 -5.37 8.86 -7.25
N GLU A 22 -4.36 8.26 -6.63
CA GLU A 22 -4.52 7.32 -5.52
C GLU A 22 -4.96 7.99 -4.21
N SER A 23 -5.80 7.30 -3.45
CA SER A 23 -6.44 7.80 -2.22
C SER A 23 -5.46 8.05 -1.07
N ILE A 24 -4.30 7.39 -1.08
CA ILE A 24 -3.24 7.49 -0.06
C ILE A 24 -2.77 8.94 0.19
N LEU A 25 -2.89 9.82 -0.81
CA LEU A 25 -2.50 11.23 -0.68
C LEU A 25 -3.46 12.01 0.18
N ALA A 26 -4.76 11.77 0.00
CA ALA A 26 -5.79 12.47 0.75
C ALA A 26 -5.71 12.09 2.24
N SER A 27 -5.48 10.81 2.54
CA SER A 27 -5.24 10.36 3.92
C SER A 27 -3.93 10.90 4.48
N ARG A 28 -2.85 10.96 3.69
CA ARG A 28 -1.58 11.57 4.10
C ARG A 28 -1.73 13.05 4.51
N GLU A 29 -2.47 13.86 3.76
CA GLU A 29 -2.73 15.25 4.12
C GLU A 29 -3.55 15.36 5.43
N ARG A 30 -4.57 14.52 5.62
CA ARG A 30 -5.34 14.49 6.86
C ARG A 30 -4.50 14.05 8.06
N LEU A 31 -3.63 13.05 7.88
CA LEU A 31 -2.67 12.62 8.90
C LEU A 31 -1.70 13.74 9.29
N LEU A 32 -1.17 14.50 8.32
CA LEU A 32 -0.29 15.65 8.62
C LEU A 32 -0.98 16.70 9.50
N VAL A 33 -2.24 17.01 9.22
CA VAL A 33 -3.04 17.92 10.05
C VAL A 33 -3.19 17.36 11.47
N LEU A 34 -3.61 16.10 11.61
CA LEU A 34 -3.79 15.46 12.93
C LEU A 34 -2.48 15.36 13.73
N LEU A 35 -1.35 15.12 13.06
CA LEU A 35 -0.04 15.04 13.67
C LEU A 35 0.46 16.39 14.19
N SER A 36 -0.03 17.50 13.63
CA SER A 36 0.27 18.84 14.13
C SER A 36 -0.53 19.22 15.38
N GLU A 37 -1.65 18.53 15.65
CA GLU A 37 -2.46 18.74 16.85
C GLU A 37 -1.76 18.15 18.09
N HIS A 38 -2.08 18.70 19.28
CA HIS A 38 -1.59 18.13 20.54
C HIS A 38 -2.11 16.71 20.76
N SER A 39 -1.24 15.84 21.30
CA SER A 39 -1.59 14.46 21.63
C SER A 39 -2.70 14.44 22.70
N SER A 40 -3.75 13.66 22.43
CA SER A 40 -4.88 13.41 23.31
C SER A 40 -5.57 12.11 22.88
N PRO A 41 -6.35 11.44 23.76
CA PRO A 41 -7.06 10.20 23.39
C PRO A 41 -7.94 10.35 22.14
N LYS A 42 -8.67 11.46 22.03
CA LYS A 42 -9.51 11.76 20.86
C LYS A 42 -8.70 11.98 19.58
N ASN A 43 -7.53 12.61 19.68
CA ASN A 43 -6.64 12.78 18.53
C ASN A 43 -6.02 11.42 18.13
N ARG A 44 -5.71 10.55 19.10
CA ARG A 44 -5.23 9.19 18.85
C ARG A 44 -6.25 8.36 18.06
N GLU A 45 -7.52 8.34 18.48
CA GLU A 45 -8.59 7.64 17.73
C GLU A 45 -8.70 8.16 16.28
N ARG A 46 -8.64 9.48 16.08
CA ARG A 46 -8.65 10.07 14.72
C ARG A 46 -7.42 9.66 13.90
N LEU A 47 -6.24 9.62 14.52
CA LEU A 47 -5.01 9.17 13.87
C LEU A 47 -5.10 7.69 13.49
N GLU A 48 -5.71 6.84 14.30
CA GLU A 48 -5.92 5.42 13.99
C GLU A 48 -6.86 5.22 12.80
N THR A 49 -8.00 5.93 12.79
CA THR A 49 -8.94 5.91 11.65
C THR A 49 -8.26 6.37 10.36
N GLU A 50 -7.55 7.49 10.38
CA GLU A 50 -6.89 8.00 9.18
C GLU A 50 -5.67 7.16 8.79
N PHE A 51 -5.00 6.53 9.75
CA PHE A 51 -3.93 5.58 9.46
C PHE A 51 -4.45 4.33 8.75
N ARG A 52 -5.63 3.83 9.13
CA ARG A 52 -6.31 2.73 8.42
C ARG A 52 -6.55 3.09 6.95
N GLU A 53 -7.12 4.26 6.68
CA GLU A 53 -7.33 4.76 5.32
C GLU A 53 -6.02 4.92 4.53
N PHE A 54 -4.97 5.40 5.20
CA PHE A 54 -3.62 5.47 4.62
C PHE A 54 -3.07 4.09 4.28
N PHE A 55 -3.19 3.13 5.19
CA PHE A 55 -2.69 1.78 5.03
C PHE A 55 -3.42 1.04 3.91
N CYS A 56 -4.75 1.08 3.86
CA CYS A 56 -5.54 0.50 2.77
C CYS A 56 -5.20 1.12 1.41
N GLY A 57 -4.97 2.44 1.37
CA GLY A 57 -4.50 3.13 0.16
C GLY A 57 -3.10 2.67 -0.27
N TYR A 58 -2.20 2.43 0.68
CA TYR A 58 -0.90 1.83 0.42
C TYR A 58 -1.01 0.40 -0.12
N GLU A 59 -1.82 -0.46 0.47
CA GLU A 59 -1.98 -1.85 0.02
C GLU A 59 -2.57 -1.92 -1.40
N SER A 60 -3.55 -1.07 -1.68
CA SER A 60 -4.14 -0.94 -3.02
C SER A 60 -3.10 -0.53 -4.06
N LEU A 61 -2.25 0.45 -3.71
CA LEU A 61 -1.15 0.89 -4.56
C LEU A 61 -0.10 -0.22 -4.74
N ALA A 62 0.24 -0.93 -3.68
CA ALA A 62 1.22 -2.02 -3.66
C ALA A 62 0.83 -3.13 -4.62
N LEU A 63 -0.39 -3.67 -4.47
CA LEU A 63 -0.92 -4.75 -5.32
C LEU A 63 -0.88 -4.37 -6.81
N TRP A 64 -1.16 -3.12 -7.12
CA TRP A 64 -1.12 -2.65 -8.50
C TRP A 64 0.30 -2.46 -9.03
N LEU A 65 1.24 -1.98 -8.21
CA LEU A 65 2.64 -1.75 -8.62
C LEU A 65 3.42 -3.05 -8.84
N GLU A 66 3.10 -4.12 -8.11
CA GLU A 66 3.72 -5.44 -8.26
C GLU A 66 3.69 -5.95 -9.71
N GLU A 67 2.60 -5.70 -10.43
CA GLU A 67 2.46 -6.12 -11.83
C GLU A 67 3.54 -5.49 -12.74
N TYR A 68 4.09 -4.36 -12.32
CA TYR A 68 5.12 -3.58 -13.01
C TYR A 68 6.52 -3.76 -12.44
N GLU A 69 6.72 -4.62 -11.43
CA GLU A 69 8.05 -4.83 -10.85
C GLU A 69 9.07 -5.23 -11.92
N GLU A 70 10.15 -4.45 -12.00
CA GLU A 70 11.29 -4.64 -12.89
C GLU A 70 12.52 -3.98 -12.27
N ASP A 71 13.72 -4.26 -12.79
CA ASP A 71 14.92 -3.56 -12.30
C ASP A 71 14.78 -2.05 -12.59
N PRO A 72 14.73 -1.18 -11.56
CA PRO A 72 14.55 0.26 -11.76
C PRO A 72 15.73 0.89 -12.51
N LEU A 73 16.87 0.21 -12.64
CA LEU A 73 18.03 0.67 -13.40
C LEU A 73 18.02 0.27 -14.88
N ASP A 74 17.13 -0.65 -15.29
CA ASP A 74 17.08 -1.13 -16.68
C ASP A 74 16.82 0.03 -17.66
N GLY A 75 17.60 0.10 -18.72
CA GLY A 75 17.50 1.17 -19.74
C GLY A 75 17.96 2.57 -19.32
N LEU A 76 18.51 2.78 -18.13
CA LEU A 76 19.04 4.07 -17.70
C LEU A 76 20.54 4.24 -17.99
N ASP A 77 20.95 5.46 -18.31
CA ASP A 77 22.38 5.83 -18.32
C ASP A 77 22.90 5.93 -16.87
N MET A 78 23.80 5.00 -16.52
CA MET A 78 24.40 4.84 -15.19
C MET A 78 25.17 6.08 -14.69
N HIS A 79 25.56 6.99 -15.57
CA HIS A 79 26.28 8.21 -15.17
C HIS A 79 25.37 9.35 -14.71
N THR A 80 24.07 9.25 -14.98
CA THR A 80 23.07 10.24 -14.58
C THR A 80 22.86 10.30 -13.06
N SER A 81 22.39 11.45 -12.56
CA SER A 81 22.04 11.62 -11.16
C SER A 81 20.89 10.70 -10.74
N VAL A 82 19.91 10.50 -11.61
CA VAL A 82 18.77 9.60 -11.39
C VAL A 82 19.23 8.17 -11.22
N ALA A 83 20.03 7.63 -12.14
CA ALA A 83 20.52 6.25 -12.03
C ALA A 83 21.37 6.03 -10.76
N LYS A 84 22.22 6.99 -10.39
CA LYS A 84 23.01 6.94 -9.15
C LYS A 84 22.14 6.94 -7.89
N LYS A 85 21.08 7.75 -7.88
CA LYS A 85 20.11 7.83 -6.77
C LYS A 85 19.34 6.51 -6.64
N LEU A 86 18.75 6.03 -7.74
CA LEU A 86 18.00 4.77 -7.76
C LEU A 86 18.88 3.59 -7.35
N LYS A 87 20.14 3.56 -7.81
CA LYS A 87 21.10 2.52 -7.42
C LYS A 87 21.31 2.50 -5.91
N ARG A 88 21.55 3.66 -5.29
CA ARG A 88 21.73 3.77 -3.83
C ARG A 88 20.51 3.26 -3.06
N HIS A 89 19.31 3.66 -3.48
CA HIS A 89 18.08 3.21 -2.81
C HIS A 89 17.85 1.71 -3.01
N ARG A 90 18.07 1.19 -4.22
CA ARG A 90 17.98 -0.24 -4.50
C ARG A 90 18.97 -1.04 -3.64
N GLU A 91 20.22 -0.59 -3.52
CA GLU A 91 21.22 -1.23 -2.66
C GLU A 91 20.79 -1.19 -1.18
N TYR A 92 20.24 -0.06 -0.71
CA TYR A 92 19.69 0.04 0.64
C TYR A 92 18.52 -0.93 0.86
N ILE A 93 17.57 -1.00 -0.07
CA ILE A 93 16.42 -1.92 0.01
C ILE A 93 16.92 -3.37 0.06
N LEU A 94 17.78 -3.77 -0.89
CA LEU A 94 18.30 -5.14 -0.96
C LEU A 94 19.12 -5.53 0.27
N THR A 95 19.77 -4.57 0.94
CA THR A 95 20.57 -4.83 2.15
C THR A 95 19.71 -5.01 3.40
N ASN A 96 18.59 -4.29 3.50
CA ASN A 96 17.79 -4.23 4.73
C ASN A 96 16.53 -5.08 4.68
N ARG A 97 16.06 -5.43 3.47
CA ARG A 97 14.86 -6.22 3.30
C ARG A 97 15.06 -7.65 3.76
N LYS A 98 14.12 -8.14 4.56
CA LYS A 98 14.09 -9.48 5.15
C LYS A 98 13.13 -10.41 4.39
N THR A 99 12.17 -9.83 3.69
CA THR A 99 11.06 -10.51 3.01
C THR A 99 11.26 -10.64 1.50
N THR A 100 10.82 -11.77 0.97
CA THR A 100 10.65 -12.00 -0.48
C THR A 100 9.40 -11.28 -1.00
N LEU A 101 9.28 -11.13 -2.32
CA LEU A 101 8.06 -10.57 -2.92
C LEU A 101 6.81 -11.36 -2.53
N GLU A 102 6.88 -12.69 -2.62
CA GLU A 102 5.75 -13.59 -2.31
C GLU A 102 5.28 -13.41 -0.86
N GLU A 103 6.20 -13.28 0.09
CA GLU A 103 5.87 -13.00 1.49
C GLU A 103 5.16 -11.65 1.65
N ARG A 104 5.66 -10.59 1.01
CA ARG A 104 5.01 -9.25 1.08
C ARG A 104 3.60 -9.26 0.49
N MET A 105 3.39 -9.98 -0.61
CA MET A 105 2.07 -10.17 -1.21
C MET A 105 1.12 -10.89 -0.24
N VAL A 106 1.58 -11.97 0.39
CA VAL A 106 0.77 -12.74 1.34
C VAL A 106 0.42 -11.91 2.58
N ARG A 107 1.36 -11.10 3.09
CA ARG A 107 1.13 -10.17 4.21
C ARG A 107 0.01 -9.17 3.94
N ARG A 108 -0.01 -8.56 2.75
CA ARG A 108 -1.07 -7.63 2.33
C ARG A 108 -2.46 -8.28 2.23
N MET A 109 -2.51 -9.60 2.08
CA MET A 109 -3.76 -10.35 2.09
C MET A 109 -4.16 -10.82 3.51
N GLY A 110 -3.48 -10.32 4.56
CA GLY A 110 -3.71 -10.72 5.95
C GLY A 110 -3.11 -12.06 6.33
N GLY A 111 -2.24 -12.63 5.49
CA GLY A 111 -1.62 -13.94 5.71
C GLY A 111 -0.13 -13.86 6.05
N TYR A 112 0.43 -14.98 6.50
CA TYR A 112 1.88 -15.15 6.64
C TYR A 112 2.31 -16.52 6.12
N LEU A 113 3.38 -16.55 5.33
CA LEU A 113 4.02 -17.80 4.94
C LEU A 113 4.83 -18.37 6.11
N LYS A 114 5.06 -19.69 6.11
CA LYS A 114 5.88 -20.33 7.16
C LYS A 114 7.34 -19.86 7.15
N SER A 115 7.85 -19.42 6.00
CA SER A 115 9.19 -18.86 5.84
C SER A 115 9.29 -17.40 6.31
N ASP A 116 8.14 -16.75 6.52
CA ASP A 116 8.04 -15.32 6.64
C ASP A 116 8.49 -14.83 8.03
N PRO A 117 9.52 -13.95 8.14
CA PRO A 117 9.97 -13.43 9.42
C PRO A 117 8.91 -12.54 10.06
N MET A 118 8.29 -12.99 11.15
CA MET A 118 7.19 -12.25 11.77
C MET A 118 7.62 -10.84 12.22
N PRO A 119 6.83 -9.79 11.92
CA PRO A 119 7.15 -8.44 12.37
C PRO A 119 7.27 -8.37 13.89
N GLU A 120 8.26 -7.62 14.37
CA GLU A 120 8.57 -7.54 15.82
C GLU A 120 7.62 -6.62 16.58
N LYS A 121 6.96 -5.70 15.89
CA LYS A 121 6.16 -4.63 16.49
C LYS A 121 4.76 -4.65 15.95
N LYS A 122 3.76 -4.59 16.81
CA LYS A 122 2.38 -4.40 16.40
C LYS A 122 2.00 -2.94 16.50
N ILE A 123 1.54 -2.34 15.39
CA ILE A 123 1.24 -0.89 15.35
C ILE A 123 0.18 -0.51 16.39
N ALA A 124 -0.85 -1.33 16.56
CA ALA A 124 -1.92 -1.11 17.54
C ALA A 124 -1.42 -1.07 18.99
N GLU A 125 -0.29 -1.71 19.29
CA GLU A 125 0.29 -1.79 20.63
C GLU A 125 1.37 -0.72 20.88
N LEU A 126 1.68 0.12 19.88
CA LEU A 126 2.72 1.13 20.02
C LEU A 126 2.33 2.20 21.05
N PRO A 127 3.25 2.56 21.97
CA PRO A 127 3.09 3.73 22.81
C PRO A 127 2.82 4.99 21.99
N GLU A 128 2.03 5.92 22.52
CA GLU A 128 1.59 7.13 21.81
C GLU A 128 2.73 7.90 21.13
N ALA A 129 3.86 8.09 21.82
CA ALA A 129 5.02 8.78 21.27
C ALA A 129 5.66 8.02 20.08
N GLU A 130 5.72 6.69 20.16
CA GLU A 130 6.28 5.85 19.10
C GLU A 130 5.34 5.75 17.90
N TYR A 131 4.04 5.63 18.13
CA TYR A 131 3.03 5.64 17.08
C TYR A 131 3.06 6.93 16.27
N ARG A 132 3.04 8.09 16.95
CA ARG A 132 3.16 9.39 16.26
C ARG A 132 4.47 9.51 15.49
N LYS A 133 5.58 9.03 16.07
CA LYS A 133 6.88 9.02 15.39
C LYS A 133 6.86 8.16 14.13
N LEU A 134 6.24 6.98 14.19
CA LEU A 134 6.04 6.12 13.02
C LEU A 134 5.21 6.84 11.96
N LEU A 135 4.05 7.38 12.33
CA LEU A 135 3.20 8.12 11.39
C LEU A 135 3.93 9.30 10.76
N HIS A 136 4.68 10.08 11.53
CA HIS A 136 5.53 11.14 11.01
C HIS A 136 6.56 10.61 10.00
N ALA A 137 7.19 9.47 10.26
CA ALA A 137 8.13 8.88 9.32
C ALA A 137 7.44 8.44 8.02
N LEU A 138 6.24 7.82 8.13
CA LEU A 138 5.49 7.33 6.97
C LEU A 138 4.98 8.47 6.08
N VAL A 139 4.36 9.51 6.63
CA VAL A 139 3.79 10.63 5.83
C VAL A 139 4.85 11.53 5.18
N ASN A 140 6.11 11.41 5.62
CA ASN A 140 7.27 12.12 5.07
C ASN A 140 8.14 11.24 4.18
N GLN A 141 7.68 10.04 3.81
CA GLN A 141 8.39 9.19 2.85
C GLN A 141 8.55 9.87 1.49
N GLU A 142 9.61 9.49 0.79
CA GLU A 142 9.96 10.04 -0.52
C GLU A 142 8.87 9.85 -1.58
N LEU A 143 8.01 8.84 -1.40
CA LEU A 143 6.86 8.56 -2.26
C LEU A 143 6.03 9.83 -2.52
N PHE A 144 5.79 10.64 -1.49
CA PHE A 144 4.96 11.86 -1.59
C PHE A 144 5.68 13.00 -2.32
N ILE A 145 7.01 13.04 -2.26
CA ILE A 145 7.81 14.01 -3.02
C ILE A 145 7.79 13.64 -4.50
N VAL A 146 8.01 12.35 -4.80
CA VAL A 146 8.01 11.86 -6.18
C VAL A 146 6.62 11.95 -6.81
N HIS A 147 5.56 11.68 -6.05
CA HIS A 147 4.18 11.88 -6.49
C HIS A 147 3.94 13.32 -6.97
N ALA A 148 4.31 14.32 -6.16
CA ALA A 148 4.14 15.73 -6.52
C ALA A 148 4.90 16.08 -7.80
N LYS A 149 6.12 15.51 -7.96
CA LYS A 149 6.91 15.64 -9.18
C LYS A 149 6.18 15.03 -10.38
N VAL A 150 5.70 13.79 -10.30
CA VAL A 150 4.94 13.12 -11.39
C VAL A 150 3.72 13.95 -11.79
N THR A 151 2.99 14.49 -10.81
CA THR A 151 1.81 15.35 -11.04
C THR A 151 2.16 16.60 -11.86
N LEU A 152 3.32 17.22 -11.60
CA LEU A 152 3.80 18.37 -12.38
C LEU A 152 4.21 17.93 -13.79
N LEU A 153 4.98 16.84 -13.90
CA LEU A 153 5.46 16.30 -15.18
C LEU A 153 4.30 15.95 -16.14
N LEU A 154 3.19 15.42 -15.62
CA LEU A 154 2.00 15.08 -16.40
C LEU A 154 1.31 16.30 -17.03
N LYS A 155 1.55 17.52 -16.51
CA LYS A 155 1.01 18.77 -17.10
C LYS A 155 1.85 19.28 -18.27
N GLU A 156 3.10 18.83 -18.40
CA GLU A 156 4.11 19.41 -19.30
C GLU A 156 4.28 18.64 -20.62
N ASN A 157 3.49 17.58 -20.87
CA ASN A 157 3.54 16.74 -22.08
C ASN A 157 4.97 16.31 -22.47
N LEU A 158 5.65 15.70 -21.51
CA LEU A 158 7.07 15.39 -21.56
C LEU A 158 7.42 14.16 -22.41
N PRO A 159 8.68 14.03 -22.87
CA PRO A 159 9.13 12.86 -23.61
C PRO A 159 9.11 11.60 -22.74
N TYR A 160 8.93 10.44 -23.41
CA TYR A 160 8.89 9.11 -22.80
C TYR A 160 9.97 8.89 -21.74
N GLN A 161 11.22 9.26 -22.03
CA GLN A 161 12.35 9.07 -21.12
C GLN A 161 12.12 9.73 -19.75
N LYS A 162 11.56 10.94 -19.72
CA LYS A 162 11.30 11.67 -18.47
C LYS A 162 10.17 11.05 -17.67
N LEU A 163 9.15 10.55 -18.36
CA LEU A 163 8.04 9.82 -17.74
C LEU A 163 8.51 8.47 -17.19
N SER A 164 9.39 7.77 -17.92
CA SER A 164 9.97 6.50 -17.48
C SER A 164 10.86 6.67 -16.25
N GLU A 165 11.74 7.68 -16.25
CA GLU A 165 12.54 8.06 -15.08
C GLU A 165 11.64 8.35 -13.86
N ALA A 166 10.55 9.09 -14.06
CA ALA A 166 9.64 9.45 -12.99
C ALA A 166 8.89 8.24 -12.41
N PHE A 167 8.44 7.31 -13.26
CA PHE A 167 7.88 6.05 -12.77
C PHE A 167 8.90 5.26 -11.95
N ARG A 168 10.14 5.13 -12.45
CA ARG A 168 11.20 4.36 -11.76
C ARG A 168 11.52 4.95 -10.40
N GLU A 169 11.56 6.28 -10.29
CA GLU A 169 11.66 6.97 -9.00
C GLU A 169 10.46 6.68 -8.10
N PHE A 170 9.24 6.66 -8.64
CA PHE A 170 8.03 6.39 -7.88
C PHE A 170 8.04 4.96 -7.33
N PHE A 171 8.37 3.98 -8.18
CA PHE A 171 8.46 2.57 -7.81
C PHE A 171 9.46 2.36 -6.67
N VAL A 172 10.67 2.91 -6.79
CA VAL A 172 11.68 2.81 -5.72
C VAL A 172 11.24 3.53 -4.44
N ALA A 173 10.57 4.67 -4.55
CA ALA A 173 10.06 5.39 -3.39
C ALA A 173 8.92 4.64 -2.67
N TYR A 174 8.10 3.90 -3.41
CA TYR A 174 7.12 2.97 -2.86
C TYR A 174 7.80 1.82 -2.11
N GLU A 175 8.82 1.20 -2.72
CA GLU A 175 9.57 0.11 -2.07
C GLU A 175 10.25 0.55 -0.77
N LEU A 176 10.68 1.81 -0.67
CA LEU A 176 11.18 2.40 0.58
C LEU A 176 10.08 2.57 1.64
N LEU A 177 8.86 2.95 1.25
CA LEU A 177 7.71 3.00 2.17
C LEU A 177 7.38 1.60 2.70
N GLU A 178 7.33 0.60 1.82
CA GLU A 178 7.09 -0.80 2.19
C GLU A 178 8.18 -1.33 3.14
N LEU A 179 9.46 -1.06 2.85
CA LEU A 179 10.58 -1.38 3.74
C LEU A 179 10.43 -0.72 5.12
N ALA A 180 9.92 0.52 5.19
CA ALA A 180 9.68 1.20 6.45
C ALA A 180 8.56 0.57 7.30
N LEU A 181 7.67 -0.19 6.66
CA LEU A 181 6.59 -0.94 7.30
C LEU A 181 6.98 -2.38 7.63
N GLU A 182 8.11 -2.89 7.13
CA GLU A 182 8.45 -4.32 7.17
C GLU A 182 8.56 -4.91 8.59
N ASP A 183 9.02 -4.11 9.55
CA ASP A 183 9.15 -4.50 10.96
C ASP A 183 7.83 -4.34 11.76
N TYR A 184 6.77 -3.89 11.11
CA TYR A 184 5.48 -3.62 11.73
C TYR A 184 4.38 -4.57 11.24
N HIS A 185 3.69 -5.20 12.18
CA HIS A 185 2.43 -5.88 11.95
C HIS A 185 1.28 -4.91 12.16
N TYR A 186 0.36 -4.89 11.19
CA TYR A 186 -0.90 -4.18 11.28
C TYR A 186 -1.96 -4.97 10.52
N ASP A 187 -3.05 -5.27 11.20
CA ASP A 187 -4.25 -5.84 10.61
C ASP A 187 -5.32 -4.72 10.61
N PRO A 188 -5.72 -4.23 9.43
CA PRO A 188 -6.72 -3.16 9.34
C PRO A 188 -8.10 -3.63 9.82
N ASP A 189 -8.37 -4.94 9.91
CA ASP A 189 -9.63 -5.51 10.39
C ASP A 189 -9.59 -5.88 11.87
N GLU A 190 -8.46 -5.70 12.55
CA GLU A 190 -8.33 -5.95 13.98
C GLU A 190 -9.34 -5.10 14.77
N GLY A 191 -10.10 -5.75 15.67
CA GLY A 191 -11.18 -5.11 16.41
C GLY A 191 -12.51 -4.99 15.66
N LEU A 192 -12.59 -5.46 14.41
CA LEU A 192 -13.84 -5.59 13.63
C LEU A 192 -14.41 -7.02 13.67
N GLU A 193 -14.03 -7.83 14.67
CA GLU A 193 -14.53 -9.19 14.77
C GLU A 193 -16.07 -9.21 14.86
N LEU A 194 -16.67 -10.21 14.21
CA LEU A 194 -18.11 -10.43 14.34
C LEU A 194 -18.46 -10.58 15.81
N ARG A 195 -19.54 -9.91 16.23
CA ARG A 195 -20.08 -10.14 17.57
C ARG A 195 -20.41 -11.63 17.72
N PRO A 196 -20.16 -12.25 18.89
CA PRO A 196 -20.37 -13.68 19.09
C PRO A 196 -21.75 -14.15 18.62
N GLU A 197 -22.79 -13.36 18.85
CA GLU A 197 -24.16 -13.71 18.45
C GLU A 197 -24.37 -13.71 16.92
N VAL A 198 -23.59 -12.92 16.18
CA VAL A 198 -23.62 -12.90 14.71
C VAL A 198 -22.80 -14.07 14.17
N ALA A 199 -21.65 -14.37 14.78
CA ALA A 199 -20.82 -15.51 14.43
C ALA A 199 -21.59 -16.83 14.63
N GLU A 200 -22.21 -17.04 15.79
CA GLU A 200 -23.04 -18.21 16.09
C GLU A 200 -24.20 -18.36 15.10
N ARG A 201 -24.86 -17.25 14.74
CA ARG A 201 -25.93 -17.27 13.73
C ARG A 201 -25.44 -17.64 12.34
N LEU A 202 -24.26 -17.18 11.95
CA LEU A 202 -23.65 -17.53 10.67
C LEU A 202 -23.27 -19.01 10.66
N GLU A 203 -22.65 -19.51 11.74
CA GLU A 203 -22.32 -20.94 11.89
C GLU A 203 -23.58 -21.81 11.83
N GLN A 204 -24.65 -21.41 12.52
CA GLN A 204 -25.92 -22.11 12.46
C GLN A 204 -26.52 -22.09 11.04
N SER A 205 -26.50 -20.94 10.36
CA SER A 205 -27.02 -20.84 8.99
C SER A 205 -26.22 -21.70 8.01
N VAL A 206 -24.90 -21.76 8.15
CA VAL A 206 -24.05 -22.65 7.34
C VAL A 206 -24.39 -24.11 7.63
N ALA A 207 -24.51 -24.49 8.91
CA ALA A 207 -24.88 -25.85 9.29
C ALA A 207 -26.27 -26.25 8.77
N GLU A 208 -27.25 -25.35 8.76
CA GLU A 208 -28.58 -25.59 8.20
C GLU A 208 -28.55 -25.76 6.67
N ILE A 209 -27.69 -25.00 5.97
CA ILE A 209 -27.48 -25.16 4.52
C ILE A 209 -26.80 -26.51 4.23
N GLU A 210 -25.74 -26.85 4.96
CA GLU A 210 -25.01 -28.12 4.81
C GLU A 210 -25.88 -29.34 5.16
N ALA A 211 -26.76 -29.20 6.15
CA ALA A 211 -27.74 -30.22 6.53
C ALA A 211 -28.93 -30.31 5.56
N GLY A 212 -29.03 -29.39 4.58
CA GLY A 212 -30.15 -29.32 3.64
C GLY A 212 -31.49 -28.93 4.28
N THR A 213 -31.45 -28.32 5.46
CA THR A 213 -32.63 -27.88 6.21
C THR A 213 -32.94 -26.40 6.01
N ALA A 214 -32.01 -25.62 5.47
CA ALA A 214 -32.22 -24.23 5.12
C ALA A 214 -33.08 -24.09 3.85
N GLU A 215 -34.03 -23.16 3.87
CA GLU A 215 -34.77 -22.73 2.69
C GLU A 215 -33.87 -21.83 1.83
N VAL A 216 -33.31 -22.39 0.76
CA VAL A 216 -32.41 -21.67 -0.16
C VAL A 216 -33.18 -21.21 -1.40
N ILE A 217 -33.09 -19.90 -1.70
CA ILE A 217 -33.68 -19.33 -2.91
C ILE A 217 -32.65 -19.47 -4.05
N PRO A 218 -33.02 -20.09 -5.19
CA PRO A 218 -32.13 -20.20 -6.34
C PRO A 218 -31.70 -18.83 -6.89
N LEU A 219 -30.45 -18.75 -7.37
CA LEU A 219 -29.86 -17.50 -7.86
C LEU A 219 -30.66 -16.90 -9.03
N GLU A 220 -31.28 -17.77 -9.85
CA GLU A 220 -32.12 -17.39 -10.99
C GLU A 220 -33.41 -16.67 -10.59
N GLU A 221 -33.92 -16.92 -9.37
CA GLU A 221 -35.09 -16.23 -8.83
C GLU A 221 -34.73 -14.87 -8.23
N VAL A 222 -33.54 -14.76 -7.61
CA VAL A 222 -33.02 -13.50 -7.07
C VAL A 222 -32.73 -12.50 -8.20
N ALA A 223 -32.21 -12.95 -9.34
CA ALA A 223 -31.86 -12.09 -10.48
C ALA A 223 -33.08 -11.52 -11.25
N ARG A 224 -34.30 -11.92 -10.90
CA ARG A 224 -35.55 -11.45 -11.52
C ARG A 224 -36.25 -10.33 -10.73
N VAL A 225 -35.69 -9.94 -9.58
CA VAL A 225 -36.19 -8.87 -8.70
C VAL A 225 -35.52 -7.54 -9.02
#